data_AF-A0A925WWS6-F1
#
_entry.id   AF-A0A925WWS6-F1
#
_cell.length_a   1.000
_cell.length_b   1.000
_cell.length_c   1.000
_cell.angle_alpha   90.00
_cell.angle_beta   90.00
_cell.angle_gamma   90.00
#
_symmetry.space_group_name_H-M   'P 1'
#
loop_
_entity.id
_entity.type
_entity.pdbx_description
1 polymer ?
#
loop_
_entity_poly.entity_id
_entity_poly.type
_entity_poly.pdbx_seq_one_letter_code
_entity_poly.pdbx_strand_id
1 'polypeptide(L)'
;MNSEPELGQVHWQHDFDAALAQAKRENKPVFLLFQEIPGCATCTGFGKDVLRNALLAAAIEHDAVPLVIRNNVAGKEAELLKRFGEPAWNNPVVRFLNADGKDLIPREDGVYDAFTVASRFIDALETANLPVPGYLRIARDEAYPKRETAVFAMRCFWEGEAALGALPGVVATRAAFANGTEVVEVTYVPTGTTKRALAAATERSDCRFVTAPAVCEAPPSDQQHALRGTAYEKLDLIPMQRTKVHSALTLLQDPSQWLTPAQRTSLKKRRSV
;
A
#
# COMPACT_ATOMS: atom_id res chain seq x y z
N MET A 1 -6.83 -6.23 19.59
CA MET A 1 -6.21 -7.16 18.64
C MET A 1 -7.24 -8.20 18.29
N ASN A 2 -7.42 -8.50 17.00
CA ASN A 2 -8.30 -9.59 16.57
C ASN A 2 -7.78 -10.90 17.17
N SER A 3 -8.67 -11.72 17.76
CA SER A 3 -8.30 -13.01 18.35
C SER A 3 -7.97 -14.07 17.29
N GLU A 4 -8.33 -13.81 16.03
CA GLU A 4 -8.18 -14.72 14.90
C GLU A 4 -7.00 -14.26 14.01
N PRO A 5 -5.83 -14.91 14.08
CA PRO A 5 -4.64 -14.48 13.36
C PRO A 5 -4.82 -14.45 11.83
N GLU A 6 -5.70 -15.28 11.28
CA GLU A 6 -6.02 -15.40 9.85
C GLU A 6 -6.68 -14.15 9.26
N LEU A 7 -7.24 -13.28 10.11
CA LEU A 7 -7.96 -12.07 9.71
C LEU A 7 -7.11 -10.80 9.75
N GLY A 8 -5.87 -10.89 10.27
CA GLY A 8 -4.95 -9.77 10.36
C GLY A 8 -5.49 -8.60 11.17
N GLN A 9 -5.38 -7.38 10.62
CA GLN A 9 -5.81 -6.14 11.28
C GLN A 9 -7.17 -5.62 10.79
N VAL A 10 -7.80 -6.30 9.82
CA VAL A 10 -9.07 -5.86 9.23
C VAL A 10 -10.25 -6.24 10.12
N HIS A 11 -11.21 -5.33 10.27
CA HIS A 11 -12.50 -5.57 10.91
C HIS A 11 -13.49 -6.16 9.91
N TRP A 12 -13.77 -7.46 10.03
CA TRP A 12 -14.60 -8.19 9.08
C TRP A 12 -16.07 -8.27 9.50
N GLN A 13 -16.95 -8.22 8.51
CA GLN A 13 -18.35 -8.64 8.66
C GLN A 13 -18.49 -10.12 8.32
N HIS A 14 -19.59 -10.72 8.76
CA HIS A 14 -19.89 -12.15 8.54
C HIS A 14 -21.23 -12.38 7.82
N ASP A 15 -22.07 -11.34 7.72
CA ASP A 15 -23.37 -11.44 7.07
C ASP A 15 -23.27 -10.93 5.63
N PHE A 16 -23.47 -11.86 4.68
CA PHE A 16 -23.33 -11.59 3.25
C PHE A 16 -24.38 -10.58 2.73
N ASP A 17 -25.63 -10.71 3.17
CA ASP A 17 -26.72 -9.85 2.69
C ASP A 17 -26.59 -8.43 3.26
N ALA A 18 -26.20 -8.33 4.54
CA ALA A 18 -25.90 -7.05 5.16
C ALA A 18 -24.72 -6.33 4.48
N ALA A 19 -23.67 -7.08 4.11
CA ALA A 19 -22.53 -6.55 3.38
C ALA A 19 -22.92 -6.01 1.99
N LEU A 20 -23.74 -6.73 1.22
CA LEU A 20 -24.25 -6.24 -0.07
C LEU A 20 -25.13 -5.00 0.10
N ALA A 21 -26.00 -4.99 1.12
CA ALA A 21 -26.83 -3.83 1.43
C ALA A 21 -25.96 -2.60 1.79
N GLN A 22 -24.87 -2.79 2.54
CA GLN A 22 -23.92 -1.72 2.84
C GLN A 22 -23.15 -1.26 1.61
N ALA A 23 -22.64 -2.19 0.80
CA ALA A 23 -21.94 -1.90 -0.44
C ALA A 23 -22.79 -1.01 -1.37
N LYS A 24 -24.09 -1.33 -1.47
CA LYS A 24 -25.05 -0.51 -2.21
C LYS A 24 -25.24 0.89 -1.61
N ARG A 25 -25.39 1.01 -0.30
CA ARG A 25 -25.60 2.30 0.39
C ARG A 25 -24.38 3.21 0.30
N GLU A 26 -23.18 2.64 0.40
CA GLU A 26 -21.92 3.39 0.42
C GLU A 26 -21.27 3.56 -0.94
N ASN A 27 -21.83 2.95 -2.00
CA ASN A 27 -21.24 2.88 -3.33
C ASN A 27 -19.80 2.35 -3.30
N LYS A 28 -19.63 1.19 -2.67
CA LYS A 28 -18.34 0.50 -2.51
C LYS A 28 -18.42 -0.95 -2.99
N PRO A 29 -17.32 -1.55 -3.45
CA PRO A 29 -17.26 -2.98 -3.67
C PRO A 29 -17.27 -3.74 -2.33
N VAL A 30 -17.57 -5.03 -2.38
CA VAL A 30 -17.29 -5.95 -1.27
C VAL A 30 -15.92 -6.56 -1.48
N PHE A 31 -15.05 -6.48 -0.47
CA PHE A 31 -13.85 -7.30 -0.37
C PHE A 31 -14.25 -8.58 0.36
N LEU A 32 -14.43 -9.66 -0.41
CA LEU A 32 -14.87 -10.95 0.11
C LEU A 32 -13.67 -11.88 0.30
N LEU A 33 -13.47 -12.33 1.54
CA LEU A 33 -12.48 -13.32 1.90
C LEU A 33 -13.18 -14.64 2.27
N PHE A 34 -12.88 -15.70 1.54
CA PHE A 34 -13.12 -17.06 2.02
C PHE A 34 -11.89 -17.53 2.78
N GLN A 35 -12.06 -17.92 4.03
CA GLN A 35 -10.93 -18.25 4.91
C GLN A 35 -11.25 -19.42 5.82
N GLU A 36 -10.29 -20.32 6.01
CA GLU A 36 -10.36 -21.37 7.02
C GLU A 36 -10.05 -20.75 8.39
N ILE A 37 -10.96 -20.84 9.36
CA ILE A 37 -10.76 -20.27 10.70
C ILE A 37 -11.28 -21.25 11.78
N PRO A 38 -10.42 -21.71 12.71
CA PRO A 38 -8.96 -21.61 12.66
C PRO A 38 -8.40 -22.34 11.43
N GLY A 39 -7.33 -21.82 10.84
CA GLY A 39 -6.77 -22.32 9.59
C GLY A 39 -5.33 -22.78 9.67
N CYS A 40 -4.84 -23.37 8.59
CA CYS A 40 -3.45 -23.84 8.50
C CYS A 40 -2.40 -22.71 8.43
N ALA A 41 -1.13 -23.08 8.21
CA ALA A 41 -0.01 -22.14 8.08
C ALA A 41 -0.22 -21.11 6.96
N THR A 42 -0.86 -21.49 5.85
CA THR A 42 -1.18 -20.56 4.75
C THR A 42 -2.19 -19.52 5.21
N CYS A 43 -3.22 -19.92 5.95
CA CYS A 43 -4.30 -19.03 6.41
C CYS A 43 -3.79 -18.02 7.45
N THR A 44 -3.03 -18.50 8.43
CA THR A 44 -2.39 -17.66 9.44
C THR A 44 -1.29 -16.79 8.84
N GLY A 45 -0.53 -17.32 7.89
CA GLY A 45 0.47 -16.58 7.09
C GLY A 45 -0.17 -15.45 6.28
N PHE A 46 -1.28 -15.71 5.60
CA PHE A 46 -2.02 -14.67 4.88
C PHE A 46 -2.49 -13.55 5.80
N GLY A 47 -3.06 -13.91 6.96
CA GLY A 47 -3.43 -12.95 7.98
C GLY A 47 -2.23 -12.09 8.45
N LYS A 48 -1.07 -12.72 8.65
CA LYS A 48 0.15 -12.08 9.15
C LYS A 48 0.87 -11.22 8.11
N ASP A 49 1.05 -11.73 6.89
CA ASP A 49 1.96 -11.18 5.90
C ASP A 49 1.21 -10.31 4.86
N VAL A 50 -0.11 -10.50 4.73
CA VAL A 50 -0.97 -9.70 3.84
C VAL A 50 -1.87 -8.76 4.64
N LEU A 51 -2.71 -9.30 5.52
CA LEU A 51 -3.77 -8.53 6.19
C LEU A 51 -3.29 -7.69 7.39
N ARG A 52 -2.00 -7.75 7.74
CA ARG A 52 -1.36 -6.80 8.69
C ARG A 52 -0.68 -5.62 8.01
N ASN A 53 -0.61 -5.58 6.68
CA ASN A 53 -0.15 -4.38 5.99
C ASN A 53 -1.13 -3.23 6.30
N ALA A 54 -0.67 -2.23 7.04
CA ALA A 54 -1.54 -1.19 7.60
C ALA A 54 -2.28 -0.38 6.53
N LEU A 55 -1.67 -0.18 5.36
CA LEU A 55 -2.30 0.58 4.26
C LEU A 55 -3.30 -0.26 3.49
N LEU A 56 -2.99 -1.53 3.25
CA LEU A 56 -3.92 -2.46 2.63
C LEU A 56 -5.13 -2.68 3.54
N ALA A 57 -4.91 -2.91 4.84
CA ALA A 57 -5.99 -3.04 5.81
C ALA A 57 -6.88 -1.79 5.85
N ALA A 58 -6.26 -0.59 5.90
CA ALA A 58 -7.02 0.66 5.85
C ALA A 58 -7.81 0.82 4.56
N ALA A 59 -7.27 0.39 3.41
CA ALA A 59 -7.98 0.42 2.14
C ALA A 59 -9.17 -0.55 2.13
N ILE A 60 -8.99 -1.75 2.67
CA ILE A 60 -10.06 -2.76 2.76
C ILE A 60 -11.23 -2.23 3.60
N GLU A 61 -10.94 -1.56 4.71
CA GLU A 61 -11.96 -1.03 5.61
C GLU A 61 -12.63 0.25 5.12
N HIS A 62 -11.89 1.09 4.40
CA HIS A 62 -12.39 2.40 3.98
C HIS A 62 -12.98 2.40 2.58
N ASP A 63 -12.36 1.67 1.65
CA ASP A 63 -12.63 1.74 0.21
C ASP A 63 -13.40 0.50 -0.29
N ALA A 64 -13.67 -0.46 0.59
CA ALA A 64 -14.56 -1.59 0.36
C ALA A 64 -15.42 -1.89 1.60
N VAL A 65 -16.33 -2.86 1.45
CA VAL A 65 -17.00 -3.52 2.57
C VAL A 65 -16.27 -4.84 2.86
N PRO A 66 -15.57 -4.98 4.00
CA PRO A 66 -14.88 -6.22 4.35
C PRO A 66 -15.86 -7.29 4.81
N LEU A 67 -15.90 -8.40 4.07
CA LEU A 67 -16.73 -9.57 4.39
C LEU A 67 -15.86 -10.83 4.43
N VAL A 68 -15.96 -11.60 5.51
CA VAL A 68 -15.32 -12.92 5.61
C VAL A 68 -16.36 -14.01 5.71
N ILE A 69 -16.17 -15.07 4.93
CA ILE A 69 -16.94 -16.32 4.98
C ILE A 69 -16.00 -17.44 5.39
N ARG A 70 -16.33 -18.13 6.48
CA ARG A 70 -15.54 -19.26 6.94
C ARG A 70 -15.74 -20.45 6.02
N ASN A 71 -14.66 -20.93 5.40
CA ASN A 71 -14.77 -22.00 4.40
C ASN A 71 -14.74 -23.43 5.00
N ASN A 72 -14.73 -23.56 6.32
CA ASN A 72 -14.69 -24.82 7.07
C ASN A 72 -15.93 -25.02 7.97
N VAL A 73 -16.98 -24.24 7.76
CA VAL A 73 -18.23 -24.28 8.55
C VAL A 73 -19.42 -24.67 7.67
N ALA A 74 -20.32 -25.49 8.21
CA ALA A 74 -21.56 -25.88 7.55
C ALA A 74 -22.62 -24.77 7.60
N GLY A 75 -23.77 -24.97 6.97
CA GLY A 75 -24.87 -24.00 6.98
C GLY A 75 -24.72 -22.91 5.92
N LYS A 76 -25.01 -21.66 6.28
CA LYS A 76 -25.07 -20.53 5.33
C LYS A 76 -23.74 -20.31 4.61
N GLU A 77 -22.62 -20.48 5.32
CA GLU A 77 -21.28 -20.37 4.77
C GLU A 77 -21.04 -21.41 3.66
N ALA A 78 -21.44 -22.67 3.89
CA ALA A 78 -21.35 -23.73 2.90
C ALA A 78 -22.28 -23.51 1.69
N GLU A 79 -23.43 -22.86 1.87
CA GLU A 79 -24.29 -22.43 0.77
C GLU A 79 -23.61 -21.34 -0.08
N LEU A 80 -22.94 -20.38 0.56
CA LEU A 80 -22.16 -19.35 -0.13
C LEU A 80 -20.96 -19.95 -0.87
N LEU A 81 -20.23 -20.90 -0.28
CA LEU A 81 -19.17 -21.63 -0.99
C LEU A 81 -19.72 -22.26 -2.29
N LYS A 82 -20.85 -22.96 -2.22
CA LYS A 82 -21.50 -23.54 -3.41
C LYS A 82 -21.91 -22.48 -4.43
N ARG A 83 -22.47 -21.36 -3.98
CA ARG A 83 -22.87 -20.24 -4.85
C ARG A 83 -21.69 -19.68 -5.65
N PHE A 84 -20.53 -19.55 -5.02
CA PHE A 84 -19.33 -19.01 -5.67
C PHE A 84 -18.44 -20.09 -6.31
N GLY A 85 -18.75 -21.37 -6.10
CA GLY A 85 -17.91 -22.48 -6.55
C GLY A 85 -16.58 -22.57 -5.80
N GLU A 86 -16.54 -22.12 -4.55
CA GLU A 86 -15.33 -22.17 -3.73
C GLU A 86 -15.23 -23.49 -2.94
N PRO A 87 -14.03 -24.07 -2.81
CA PRO A 87 -13.81 -25.29 -2.04
C PRO A 87 -13.90 -25.04 -0.53
N ALA A 88 -14.39 -26.04 0.19
CA ALA A 88 -14.32 -26.08 1.65
C ALA A 88 -12.92 -26.54 2.12
N TRP A 89 -12.51 -26.14 3.32
CA TRP A 89 -11.21 -26.52 3.92
C TRP A 89 -10.02 -26.22 2.99
N ASN A 90 -9.99 -25.01 2.44
CA ASN A 90 -8.97 -24.59 1.49
C ASN A 90 -8.22 -23.35 1.97
N ASN A 91 -7.12 -23.04 1.28
CA ASN A 91 -6.39 -21.80 1.42
C ASN A 91 -7.28 -20.56 1.18
N PRO A 92 -6.83 -19.36 1.61
CA PRO A 92 -7.60 -18.13 1.49
C PRO A 92 -7.96 -17.82 0.03
N VAL A 93 -9.20 -17.41 -0.24
CA VAL A 93 -9.59 -16.92 -1.57
C VAL A 93 -10.20 -15.53 -1.44
N VAL A 94 -9.63 -14.58 -2.18
CA VAL A 94 -10.12 -13.20 -2.25
C VAL A 94 -10.94 -12.98 -3.51
N ARG A 95 -12.14 -12.44 -3.33
CA ARG A 95 -13.02 -11.97 -4.40
C ARG A 95 -13.40 -10.51 -4.18
N PHE A 96 -13.70 -9.82 -5.29
CA PHE A 96 -14.16 -8.44 -5.27
C PHE A 96 -15.52 -8.38 -5.93
N LEU A 97 -16.56 -8.07 -5.16
CA LEU A 97 -17.93 -8.08 -5.66
C LEU A 97 -18.48 -6.68 -5.82
N ASN A 98 -19.36 -6.50 -6.79
CA ASN A 98 -20.25 -5.34 -6.83
C ASN A 98 -21.40 -5.49 -5.82
N ALA A 99 -22.25 -4.47 -5.71
CA ALA A 99 -23.39 -4.46 -4.78
C ALA A 99 -24.48 -5.51 -5.08
N ASP A 100 -24.46 -6.13 -6.28
CA ASP A 100 -25.36 -7.23 -6.65
C ASP A 100 -24.75 -8.62 -6.34
N GLY A 101 -23.56 -8.66 -5.75
CA GLY A 101 -22.85 -9.88 -5.41
C GLY A 101 -22.24 -10.60 -6.60
N LYS A 102 -21.93 -9.88 -7.68
CA LYS A 102 -21.20 -10.39 -8.85
C LYS A 102 -19.74 -9.95 -8.80
N ASP A 103 -18.84 -10.82 -9.24
CA ASP A 103 -17.42 -10.49 -9.34
C ASP A 103 -17.19 -9.30 -10.27
N LEU A 104 -16.43 -8.31 -9.79
CA LEU A 104 -15.95 -7.16 -10.56
C LEU A 104 -14.80 -7.56 -11.48
N ILE A 105 -13.96 -8.47 -11.03
CA ILE A 105 -12.82 -9.02 -11.79
C ILE A 105 -12.84 -10.55 -11.71
N PRO A 106 -12.28 -11.27 -12.71
CA PRO A 106 -12.25 -12.73 -12.69
C PRO A 106 -11.57 -13.30 -11.43
N ARG A 107 -12.12 -14.39 -10.88
CA ARG A 107 -11.50 -15.14 -9.77
C ARG A 107 -10.08 -15.56 -10.14
N GLU A 108 -9.16 -15.44 -9.20
CA GLU A 108 -7.79 -15.95 -9.31
C GLU A 108 -7.42 -16.73 -8.05
N ASP A 109 -6.80 -17.89 -8.24
CA ASP A 109 -6.36 -18.76 -7.16
C ASP A 109 -4.89 -18.49 -6.81
N GLY A 110 -4.43 -18.95 -5.65
CA GLY A 110 -3.01 -18.86 -5.29
C GLY A 110 -2.52 -17.44 -4.92
N VAL A 111 -3.44 -16.50 -4.71
CA VAL A 111 -3.13 -15.11 -4.39
C VAL A 111 -2.87 -14.96 -2.88
N TYR A 112 -1.61 -15.16 -2.47
CA TYR A 112 -1.22 -15.18 -1.05
C TYR A 112 -0.20 -14.09 -0.66
N ASP A 113 0.07 -13.14 -1.55
CA ASP A 113 1.01 -12.06 -1.30
C ASP A 113 0.32 -10.68 -1.38
N ALA A 114 0.85 -9.72 -0.62
CA ALA A 114 0.26 -8.40 -0.51
C ALA A 114 0.30 -7.59 -1.81
N PHE A 115 1.29 -7.81 -2.67
CA PHE A 115 1.40 -7.11 -3.95
C PHE A 115 0.25 -7.50 -4.88
N THR A 116 0.00 -8.80 -5.02
CA THR A 116 -1.05 -9.32 -5.89
C THR A 116 -2.44 -8.97 -5.34
N VAL A 117 -2.67 -9.09 -4.02
CA VAL A 117 -3.94 -8.67 -3.40
C VAL A 117 -4.20 -7.18 -3.61
N ALA A 118 -3.23 -6.31 -3.35
CA ALA A 118 -3.40 -4.88 -3.55
C ALA A 118 -3.59 -4.50 -5.03
N SER A 119 -2.90 -5.18 -5.96
CA SER A 119 -3.06 -4.98 -7.41
C SER A 119 -4.48 -5.33 -7.85
N ARG A 120 -4.98 -6.50 -7.44
CA ARG A 120 -6.35 -6.94 -7.78
C ARG A 120 -7.40 -6.04 -7.14
N PHE A 121 -7.14 -5.50 -5.95
CA PHE A 121 -8.04 -4.52 -5.34
C PHE A 121 -8.10 -3.22 -6.14
N ILE A 122 -6.96 -2.75 -6.65
CA ILE A 122 -6.90 -1.61 -7.57
C ILE A 122 -7.71 -1.90 -8.84
N ASP A 123 -7.52 -3.06 -9.47
CA ASP A 123 -8.25 -3.44 -10.69
C ASP A 123 -9.77 -3.51 -10.46
N ALA A 124 -10.20 -3.99 -9.29
CA ALA A 124 -11.61 -4.03 -8.92
C ALA A 124 -12.21 -2.62 -8.73
N LEU A 125 -11.48 -1.70 -8.10
CA LEU A 125 -11.91 -0.31 -7.97
C LEU A 125 -11.98 0.37 -9.35
N GLU A 126 -10.98 0.17 -10.20
CA GLU A 126 -10.95 0.74 -11.56
C GLU A 126 -12.10 0.17 -12.42
N THR A 127 -12.37 -1.14 -12.35
CA THR A 127 -13.49 -1.78 -13.05
C THR A 127 -14.85 -1.26 -12.57
N ALA A 128 -14.96 -0.94 -11.28
CA ALA A 128 -16.15 -0.30 -10.70
C ALA A 128 -16.25 1.20 -11.00
N ASN A 129 -15.28 1.79 -11.72
CA ASN A 129 -15.14 3.24 -11.93
C ASN A 129 -15.07 4.04 -10.62
N LEU A 130 -14.43 3.47 -9.60
CA LEU A 130 -14.21 4.07 -8.30
C LEU A 130 -12.79 4.64 -8.19
N PRO A 131 -12.58 5.71 -7.41
CA PRO A 131 -11.26 6.28 -7.23
C PRO A 131 -10.33 5.32 -6.49
N VAL A 132 -9.11 5.17 -7.01
CA VAL A 132 -8.06 4.40 -6.34
C VAL A 132 -7.26 5.34 -5.43
N PRO A 133 -7.28 5.14 -4.10
CA PRO A 133 -6.54 6.00 -3.18
C PRO A 133 -5.03 5.83 -3.32
N GLY A 134 -4.29 6.94 -3.17
CA GLY A 134 -2.84 6.95 -3.31
C GLY A 134 -2.12 6.01 -2.33
N TYR A 135 -2.60 5.90 -1.09
CA TYR A 135 -2.04 4.98 -0.10
C TYR A 135 -2.21 3.50 -0.47
N LEU A 136 -3.23 3.12 -1.24
CA LEU A 136 -3.37 1.75 -1.75
C LEU A 136 -2.35 1.46 -2.86
N ARG A 137 -2.07 2.44 -3.73
CA ARG A 137 -0.99 2.33 -4.73
C ARG A 137 0.38 2.19 -4.06
N ILE A 138 0.60 2.94 -2.97
CA ILE A 138 1.79 2.77 -2.12
C ILE A 138 1.83 1.36 -1.51
N ALA A 139 0.73 0.88 -0.93
CA ALA A 139 0.67 -0.47 -0.34
C ALA A 139 1.08 -1.56 -1.34
N ARG A 140 0.57 -1.45 -2.58
CA ARG A 140 0.96 -2.30 -3.70
C ARG A 140 2.45 -2.18 -3.99
N ASP A 141 2.94 -0.99 -4.33
CA ASP A 141 4.31 -0.78 -4.80
C ASP A 141 5.34 -1.18 -3.73
N GLU A 142 5.04 -0.94 -2.45
CA GLU A 142 5.90 -1.33 -1.33
C GLU A 142 5.85 -2.85 -1.01
N ALA A 143 4.80 -3.55 -1.42
CA ALA A 143 4.75 -5.00 -1.33
C ALA A 143 5.48 -5.73 -2.47
N TYR A 144 5.88 -5.03 -3.54
CA TYR A 144 6.53 -5.67 -4.68
C TYR A 144 7.87 -6.33 -4.28
N PRO A 145 8.14 -7.59 -4.67
CA PRO A 145 9.22 -8.40 -4.09
C PRO A 145 10.62 -8.01 -4.57
N LYS A 146 10.75 -7.22 -5.65
CA LYS A 146 12.07 -6.82 -6.19
C LYS A 146 12.31 -5.33 -6.03
N ARG A 147 13.54 -4.99 -5.65
CA ARG A 147 14.00 -3.61 -5.51
C ARG A 147 15.28 -3.42 -6.31
N GLU A 148 15.40 -2.25 -6.89
CA GLU A 148 16.66 -1.78 -7.47
C GLU A 148 17.09 -0.49 -6.78
N THR A 149 18.40 -0.24 -6.80
CA THR A 149 18.99 0.99 -6.31
C THR A 149 19.72 1.75 -7.42
N ALA A 150 19.73 3.07 -7.28
CA ALA A 150 20.45 4.00 -8.14
C ALA A 150 20.95 5.19 -7.32
N VAL A 151 22.11 5.73 -7.67
CA VAL A 151 22.70 6.88 -7.00
C VAL A 151 22.81 8.03 -8.00
N PHE A 152 22.35 9.21 -7.58
CA PHE A 152 22.37 10.41 -8.39
C PHE A 152 23.10 11.52 -7.65
N ALA A 153 24.13 12.09 -8.29
CA ALA A 153 24.78 13.29 -7.79
C ALA A 153 23.84 14.49 -7.92
N MET A 154 23.87 15.31 -6.88
CA MET A 154 23.00 16.47 -6.68
C MET A 154 23.84 17.68 -6.31
N ARG A 155 23.33 18.88 -6.58
CA ARG A 155 23.86 20.11 -5.95
C ARG A 155 23.38 20.26 -4.51
N CYS A 156 22.16 19.78 -4.24
CA CYS A 156 21.53 19.73 -2.93
C CYS A 156 20.75 18.42 -2.81
N PHE A 157 21.15 17.52 -1.91
CA PHE A 157 20.41 16.26 -1.76
C PHE A 157 18.97 16.47 -1.26
N TRP A 158 18.64 17.56 -0.56
CA TRP A 158 17.26 17.79 -0.08
C TRP A 158 16.29 18.01 -1.25
N GLU A 159 16.69 18.85 -2.20
CA GLU A 159 15.94 19.06 -3.44
C GLU A 159 15.90 17.77 -4.26
N GLY A 160 17.03 17.04 -4.31
CA GLY A 160 17.13 15.76 -4.98
C GLY A 160 16.19 14.69 -4.41
N GLU A 161 16.15 14.54 -3.09
CA GLU A 161 15.27 13.59 -2.40
C GLU A 161 13.80 13.92 -2.70
N ALA A 162 13.43 15.19 -2.73
CA ALA A 162 12.07 15.59 -3.06
C ALA A 162 11.71 15.32 -4.52
N ALA A 163 12.59 15.69 -5.47
CA ALA A 163 12.35 15.49 -6.89
C ALA A 163 12.27 14.00 -7.25
N LEU A 164 13.23 13.19 -6.78
CA LEU A 164 13.27 11.75 -7.02
C LEU A 164 12.15 11.03 -6.25
N GLY A 165 11.94 11.38 -4.99
CA GLY A 165 10.92 10.77 -4.14
C GLY A 165 9.51 10.98 -4.65
N ALA A 166 9.24 12.03 -5.43
CA ALA A 166 7.94 12.26 -6.06
C ALA A 166 7.62 11.24 -7.17
N LEU A 167 8.63 10.65 -7.81
CA LEU A 167 8.45 9.85 -9.03
C LEU A 167 7.71 8.53 -8.78
N PRO A 168 6.79 8.12 -9.69
CA PRO A 168 6.14 6.81 -9.60
C PRO A 168 7.16 5.69 -9.38
N GLY A 169 6.80 4.69 -8.57
CA GLY A 169 7.66 3.54 -8.26
C GLY A 169 8.89 3.81 -7.38
N VAL A 170 9.18 5.05 -6.98
CA VAL A 170 10.21 5.32 -5.96
C VAL A 170 9.66 5.01 -4.57
N VAL A 171 10.36 4.11 -3.87
CA VAL A 171 10.02 3.59 -2.54
C VAL A 171 10.75 4.34 -1.44
N ALA A 172 12.04 4.62 -1.63
CA ALA A 172 12.83 5.33 -0.64
C ALA A 172 13.86 6.23 -1.30
N THR A 173 14.12 7.36 -0.67
CA THR A 173 15.30 8.19 -0.92
C THR A 173 16.14 8.23 0.34
N ARG A 174 17.44 8.38 0.15
CA ARG A 174 18.41 8.59 1.23
C ARG A 174 19.44 9.63 0.80
N ALA A 175 19.57 10.68 1.58
CA ALA A 175 20.64 11.67 1.44
C ALA A 175 21.99 11.04 1.82
N ALA A 176 22.99 11.21 0.99
CA ALA A 176 24.31 10.64 1.22
C ALA A 176 25.41 11.45 0.53
N PHE A 177 26.65 11.04 0.75
CA PHE A 177 27.84 11.56 0.09
C PHE A 177 28.57 10.45 -0.66
N ALA A 178 29.03 10.75 -1.87
CA ALA A 178 29.95 9.91 -2.63
C ALA A 178 31.18 10.75 -2.99
N ASN A 179 32.35 10.40 -2.46
CA ASN A 179 33.61 11.12 -2.68
C ASN A 179 33.49 12.64 -2.43
N GLY A 180 32.84 13.02 -1.32
CA GLY A 180 32.62 14.42 -0.95
C GLY A 180 31.56 15.17 -1.77
N THR A 181 30.91 14.50 -2.73
CA THR A 181 29.79 15.05 -3.50
C THR A 181 28.47 14.63 -2.87
N GLU A 182 27.51 15.55 -2.75
CA GLU A 182 26.15 15.21 -2.34
C GLU A 182 25.47 14.30 -3.37
N VAL A 183 24.86 13.24 -2.88
CA VAL A 183 24.12 12.28 -3.70
C VAL A 183 22.81 11.90 -3.03
N VAL A 184 21.87 11.44 -3.85
CA VAL A 184 20.66 10.76 -3.39
C VAL A 184 20.71 9.33 -3.87
N GLU A 185 20.67 8.40 -2.93
CA GLU A 185 20.40 7.00 -3.23
C GLU A 185 18.90 6.77 -3.28
N VAL A 186 18.43 6.12 -4.33
CA VAL A 186 17.02 5.86 -4.61
C VAL A 186 16.80 4.36 -4.63
N THR A 187 15.84 3.89 -3.84
CA THR A 187 15.29 2.54 -3.95
C THR A 187 13.96 2.60 -4.71
N TYR A 188 13.80 1.80 -5.76
CA TYR A 188 12.61 1.82 -6.61
C TYR A 188 12.14 0.43 -7.04
N VAL A 189 10.89 0.39 -7.51
CA VAL A 189 10.24 -0.78 -8.10
C VAL A 189 10.55 -0.82 -9.60
N PRO A 190 11.21 -1.87 -10.14
CA PRO A 190 11.57 -1.93 -11.56
C PRO A 190 10.39 -2.29 -12.49
N THR A 191 9.15 -1.98 -12.08
CA THR A 191 7.92 -2.18 -12.86
C THR A 191 7.40 -0.84 -13.34
N GLY A 192 7.96 -0.36 -14.46
CA GLY A 192 7.63 0.93 -15.05
C GLY A 192 8.54 2.09 -14.61
N THR A 193 9.39 1.90 -13.60
CA THR A 193 10.44 2.84 -13.22
C THR A 193 11.79 2.29 -13.64
N THR A 194 12.60 3.12 -14.31
CA THR A 194 13.93 2.73 -14.79
C THR A 194 14.96 3.77 -14.38
N LYS A 195 16.24 3.39 -14.29
CA LYS A 195 17.33 4.35 -14.06
C LYS A 195 17.31 5.51 -15.05
N ARG A 196 16.95 5.25 -16.31
CA ARG A 196 16.80 6.28 -17.35
C ARG A 196 15.65 7.23 -17.06
N ALA A 197 14.49 6.71 -16.63
CA ALA A 197 13.36 7.55 -16.25
C ALA A 197 13.67 8.43 -15.02
N LEU A 198 14.36 7.86 -14.03
CA LEU A 198 14.84 8.59 -12.86
C LEU A 198 15.86 9.67 -13.26
N ALA A 199 16.83 9.35 -14.13
CA ALA A 199 17.79 10.32 -14.64
C ALA A 199 17.09 11.47 -15.39
N ALA A 200 16.20 11.17 -16.33
CA ALA A 200 15.48 12.17 -17.12
C ALA A 200 14.65 13.12 -16.24
N ALA A 201 14.05 12.62 -15.16
CA ALA A 201 13.30 13.44 -14.22
C ALA A 201 14.17 14.44 -13.43
N THR A 202 15.48 14.20 -13.37
CA THR A 202 16.45 15.01 -12.62
C THR A 202 17.31 15.93 -13.50
N GLU A 203 17.18 15.85 -14.83
CA GLU A 203 17.91 16.74 -15.76
C GLU A 203 17.61 18.23 -15.54
N ARG A 204 16.47 18.58 -14.94
CA ARG A 204 16.12 19.96 -14.57
C ARG A 204 16.85 20.49 -13.33
N SER A 205 17.51 19.61 -12.58
CA SER A 205 18.12 19.89 -11.27
C SER A 205 19.65 19.81 -11.30
N ASP A 206 20.26 19.84 -12.49
CA ASP A 206 21.70 19.66 -12.73
C ASP A 206 22.26 18.38 -12.09
N CYS A 207 21.52 17.28 -12.26
CA CYS A 207 21.85 15.98 -11.67
C CYS A 207 22.62 15.10 -12.65
N ARG A 208 23.50 14.27 -12.09
CA ARG A 208 24.24 13.27 -12.86
C ARG A 208 24.07 11.89 -12.24
N PHE A 209 23.69 10.90 -13.05
CA PHE A 209 23.77 9.50 -12.62
C PHE A 209 25.23 9.13 -12.34
N VAL A 210 25.49 8.61 -11.14
CA VAL A 210 26.82 8.19 -10.72
C VAL A 210 26.79 6.72 -10.32
N THR A 211 27.80 5.98 -10.78
CA THR A 211 28.08 4.66 -10.24
C THR A 211 29.04 4.84 -9.08
N ALA A 212 28.55 4.74 -7.85
CA ALA A 212 29.37 4.74 -6.65
C ALA A 212 29.33 3.33 -6.03
N PRO A 213 30.48 2.69 -5.74
CA PRO A 213 30.50 1.37 -5.11
C PRO A 213 30.02 1.41 -3.65
N ALA A 214 30.10 2.59 -3.01
CA ALA A 214 29.59 2.87 -1.68
C ALA A 214 29.20 4.34 -1.57
N VAL A 215 28.21 4.62 -0.74
CA VAL A 215 27.82 5.97 -0.32
C VAL A 215 27.94 6.07 1.20
N CYS A 216 28.33 7.24 1.69
CA CYS A 216 28.35 7.55 3.12
C CYS A 216 27.06 8.27 3.46
N GLU A 217 26.22 7.67 4.30
CA GLU A 217 24.95 8.28 4.71
C GLU A 217 25.15 9.66 5.33
N ALA A 218 24.32 10.62 4.93
CA ALA A 218 24.31 11.95 5.54
C ALA A 218 23.75 11.87 6.97
N PRO A 219 24.10 12.81 7.88
CA PRO A 219 23.57 12.84 9.23
C PRO A 219 22.03 12.69 9.31
N PRO A 220 21.48 12.12 10.38
CA PRO A 220 20.02 11.99 10.53
C PRO A 220 19.25 13.31 10.44
N SER A 221 19.90 14.45 10.73
CA SER A 221 19.33 15.79 10.58
C SER A 221 19.02 16.15 9.12
N ASP A 222 19.69 15.49 8.18
CA ASP A 222 19.66 15.80 6.76
C ASP A 222 18.71 14.86 5.99
N GLN A 223 18.32 13.73 6.59
CA GLN A 223 17.41 12.78 5.96
C GLN A 223 15.98 13.32 5.93
N GLN A 224 15.39 13.40 4.73
CA GLN A 224 13.99 13.76 4.52
C GLN A 224 13.57 15.01 5.31
N HIS A 225 14.39 16.04 5.22
CA HIS A 225 14.39 17.23 6.07
C HIS A 225 13.02 17.91 6.22
N ALA A 226 12.19 17.96 5.16
CA ALA A 226 10.89 18.62 5.22
C ALA A 226 9.87 17.97 6.18
N LEU A 227 10.12 16.74 6.65
CA LEU A 227 9.30 16.13 7.70
C LEU A 227 9.59 16.70 9.08
N ARG A 228 10.83 17.13 9.34
CA ARG A 228 11.32 17.46 10.67
C ARG A 228 10.53 18.59 11.32
N GLY A 229 10.12 18.40 12.56
CA GLY A 229 9.35 19.39 13.32
C GLY A 229 7.89 19.53 12.87
N THR A 230 7.44 18.75 11.88
CA THR A 230 6.05 18.76 11.41
C THR A 230 5.19 17.75 12.16
N ALA A 231 3.87 17.90 12.06
CA ALA A 231 2.94 16.86 12.57
C ALA A 231 3.06 15.53 11.80
N TYR A 232 3.60 15.54 10.57
CA TYR A 232 3.79 14.35 9.74
C TYR A 232 4.91 13.46 10.27
N GLU A 233 5.95 14.02 10.90
CA GLU A 233 7.04 13.26 11.53
C GLU A 233 6.55 12.30 12.61
N LYS A 234 5.43 12.63 13.26
CA LYS A 234 4.83 11.84 14.35
C LYS A 234 3.87 10.76 13.87
N LEU A 235 3.66 10.63 12.56
CA LEU A 235 2.86 9.56 11.99
C LEU A 235 3.71 8.30 11.83
N ASP A 236 3.07 7.16 12.05
CA ASP A 236 3.61 5.88 11.62
C ASP A 236 3.44 5.78 10.09
N LEU A 237 4.54 6.04 9.37
CA LEU A 237 4.60 6.05 7.91
C LEU A 237 5.56 4.95 7.46
N ILE A 238 5.09 4.09 6.57
CA ILE A 238 5.97 3.12 5.91
C ILE A 238 6.96 3.85 4.96
N PRO A 239 8.12 3.26 4.60
CA PRO A 239 9.15 3.91 3.78
C PRO A 239 8.66 4.72 2.57
N MET A 240 7.78 4.15 1.75
CA MET A 240 7.26 4.84 0.56
C MET A 240 6.28 5.93 0.92
N GLN A 241 5.42 5.76 1.93
CA GLN A 241 4.62 6.87 2.42
C GLN A 241 5.50 8.02 2.90
N ARG A 242 6.52 7.72 3.71
CA ARG A 242 7.42 8.73 4.28
C ARG A 242 8.13 9.52 3.17
N THR A 243 8.63 8.82 2.15
CA THR A 243 9.27 9.41 0.97
C THR A 243 8.31 10.29 0.16
N LYS A 244 7.08 9.84 -0.05
CA LYS A 244 6.06 10.59 -0.80
C LYS A 244 5.58 11.82 -0.04
N VAL A 245 5.39 11.71 1.28
CA VAL A 245 5.01 12.83 2.14
C VAL A 245 6.15 13.85 2.21
N HIS A 246 7.40 13.42 2.41
CA HIS A 246 8.58 14.29 2.35
C HIS A 246 8.60 15.09 1.05
N SER A 247 8.50 14.40 -0.09
CA SER A 247 8.54 15.01 -1.41
C SER A 247 7.41 16.03 -1.60
N ALA A 248 6.18 15.68 -1.20
CA ALA A 248 5.05 16.59 -1.30
C ALA A 248 5.25 17.85 -0.44
N LEU A 249 5.76 17.72 0.79
CA LEU A 249 6.02 18.88 1.65
C LEU A 249 7.09 19.80 1.06
N THR A 250 8.22 19.25 0.59
CA THR A 250 9.29 20.05 -0.04
C THR A 250 8.81 20.75 -1.31
N LEU A 251 7.95 20.09 -2.10
CA LEU A 251 7.40 20.64 -3.34
C LEU A 251 6.13 21.49 -3.15
N LEU A 252 5.76 21.78 -1.89
CA LEU A 252 4.55 22.56 -1.54
C LEU A 252 3.24 21.98 -2.11
N GLN A 253 3.18 20.65 -2.19
CA GLN A 253 2.01 19.88 -2.63
C GLN A 253 1.26 19.28 -1.43
N ASP A 254 -0.01 18.90 -1.63
CA ASP A 254 -0.80 18.24 -0.59
C ASP A 254 -0.37 16.76 -0.41
N PRO A 255 0.16 16.36 0.77
CA PRO A 255 0.52 14.97 1.04
C PRO A 255 -0.68 14.08 1.37
N SER A 256 -1.90 14.63 1.50
CA SER A 256 -3.07 13.91 2.03
C SER A 256 -3.46 12.67 1.22
N GLN A 257 -3.14 12.63 -0.08
CA GLN A 257 -3.40 11.47 -0.95
C GLN A 257 -2.59 10.22 -0.56
N TRP A 258 -1.44 10.42 0.11
CA TRP A 258 -0.56 9.34 0.55
C TRP A 258 -0.89 8.82 1.94
N LEU A 259 -1.88 9.41 2.61
CA LEU A 259 -2.22 9.11 3.99
C LEU A 259 -3.57 8.40 4.09
N THR A 260 -3.65 7.43 5.00
CA THR A 260 -4.91 6.78 5.33
C THR A 260 -5.90 7.79 5.97
N PRO A 261 -7.22 7.53 5.92
CA PRO A 261 -8.21 8.32 6.65
C PRO A 261 -7.88 8.50 8.15
N ALA A 262 -7.37 7.45 8.80
CA ALA A 262 -6.96 7.49 10.20
C ALA A 262 -5.74 8.41 10.42
N GLN A 263 -4.71 8.32 9.58
CA GLN A 263 -3.55 9.21 9.62
C GLN A 263 -3.96 10.68 9.41
N ARG A 264 -4.84 10.96 8.44
CA ARG A 264 -5.40 12.31 8.21
C ARG A 264 -6.16 12.85 9.42
N THR A 265 -6.94 11.99 10.08
CA THR A 265 -7.67 12.36 11.30
C THR A 265 -6.71 12.66 12.46
N SER A 266 -5.66 11.84 12.63
CA SER A 266 -4.59 12.06 13.60
C SER A 266 -3.89 13.41 13.40
N LEU A 267 -3.60 13.78 12.14
CA LEU A 267 -3.01 15.08 11.82
C LEU A 267 -3.91 16.26 12.20
N LYS A 268 -5.21 16.18 11.89
CA LYS A 268 -6.16 17.25 12.24
C LYS A 268 -6.16 17.51 13.75
N LYS A 269 -6.24 16.44 14.55
CA LYS A 269 -6.19 16.54 16.02
C LYS A 269 -4.91 17.19 16.54
N ARG A 270 -3.77 16.92 15.90
CA ARG A 270 -2.45 17.46 16.29
C ARG A 270 -2.21 18.91 15.89
N ARG A 271 -2.94 19.42 14.89
CA ARG A 271 -2.86 20.83 14.45
C ARG A 271 -3.81 21.76 15.23
N SER A 272 -4.76 21.17 15.96
CA SER A 272 -5.70 21.89 16.82
C SER A 272 -5.21 22.05 18.28
N VAL A 273 -3.98 21.64 18.56
CA VAL A 273 -3.28 21.74 19.85
C VAL A 273 -2.01 22.56 19.62
#